data_AF-A0A497LGJ8-F1
#
_entry.id   AF-A0A497LGJ8-F1
#
_cell.length_a   1.000
_cell.length_b   1.000
_cell.length_c   1.000
_cell.angle_alpha   90.00
_cell.angle_beta   90.00
_cell.angle_gamma   90.00
#
_symmetry.space_group_name_H-M   'P 1'
#
loop_
_entity.id
_entity.type
_entity.pdbx_description
1 polymer ?
#
loop_
_entity_poly.entity_id
_entity_poly.type
_entity_poly.pdbx_seq_one_letter_code
_entity_poly.pdbx_strand_id
1 'polypeptide(L)'
;ARIPYRMGDVDIHSLSALAIRRVEVLEGESRPVKILVNMDNPAGVFQIEHVLGRKVSSSGIDEWVEIVALEKGKEIKTIPDHFV
;
A
#
# COMPACT_ATOMS: atom_id res chain seq x y z
N ALA A 1 1.58 13.04 -1.96
CA ALA A 1 1.67 14.32 -1.23
C ALA A 1 0.67 14.31 -0.06
N ARG A 2 1.11 14.62 1.18
CA ARG A 2 0.21 14.81 2.34
C ARG A 2 -0.45 16.21 2.38
N ILE A 3 -0.14 17.05 1.40
CA ILE A 3 -0.51 18.47 1.32
C ILE A 3 -2.03 18.70 1.12
N PRO A 4 -2.79 17.89 0.35
CA PRO A 4 -4.23 18.11 0.16
C PRO A 4 -5.10 17.84 1.41
N TYR A 5 -4.65 16.97 2.32
CA TYR A 5 -5.49 16.40 3.38
C TYR A 5 -5.62 17.26 4.64
N ARG A 6 -4.78 18.29 4.79
CA ARG A 6 -4.81 19.19 5.96
C ARG A 6 -5.91 20.25 5.88
N MET A 7 -6.68 20.28 4.79
CA MET A 7 -7.60 21.39 4.49
C MET A 7 -9.04 21.19 5.01
N GLY A 8 -9.33 20.10 5.72
CA GLY A 8 -10.53 19.99 6.57
C GLY A 8 -11.67 19.13 6.04
N ASP A 9 -11.65 18.70 4.78
CA ASP A 9 -12.64 17.76 4.26
C ASP A 9 -12.21 16.32 4.57
N VAL A 10 -12.79 15.75 5.63
CA VAL A 10 -12.60 14.32 5.98
C VAL A 10 -13.44 13.48 5.02
N ASP A 11 -12.88 13.13 3.87
CA ASP A 11 -13.44 12.13 2.96
C ASP A 11 -12.76 10.75 3.14
N ILE A 12 -13.32 9.71 2.51
CA ILE A 12 -12.80 8.34 2.59
C ILE A 12 -11.35 8.23 2.06
N HIS A 13 -10.97 9.10 1.12
CA HIS A 13 -9.62 9.14 0.55
C HIS A 13 -8.62 9.72 1.55
N SER A 14 -9.02 10.76 2.27
CA SER A 14 -8.25 11.42 3.31
C SER A 14 -8.03 10.50 4.50
N LEU A 15 -9.09 9.83 4.96
CA LEU A 15 -9.00 8.87 6.06
C LEU A 15 -8.05 7.70 5.74
N SER A 16 -8.20 7.10 4.56
CA SER A 16 -7.36 5.98 4.12
C SER A 16 -5.91 6.40 3.85
N ALA A 17 -5.66 7.58 3.28
CA ALA A 17 -4.31 8.09 3.07
C ALA A 17 -3.60 8.44 4.40
N LEU A 18 -4.35 8.99 5.37
CA LEU A 18 -3.83 9.26 6.71
C LEU A 18 -3.49 7.98 7.47
N ALA A 19 -4.12 6.85 7.14
CA ALA A 19 -3.78 5.56 7.77
C ALA A 19 -2.34 5.11 7.49
N ILE A 20 -1.74 5.53 6.36
CA ILE A 20 -0.39 5.10 5.98
C ILE A 20 0.68 5.82 6.82
N ARG A 21 1.40 5.05 7.63
CA ARG A 21 2.44 5.55 8.53
C ARG A 21 3.82 5.52 7.89
N ARG A 22 4.17 4.39 7.27
CA ARG A 22 5.49 4.16 6.69
C ARG A 22 5.37 3.31 5.43
N VAL A 23 6.21 3.63 4.45
CA VAL A 23 6.41 2.83 3.24
C VAL A 23 7.90 2.57 3.12
N GLU A 24 8.26 1.31 2.92
CA GLU A 24 9.63 0.87 2.79
C GLU A 24 9.78 0.06 1.50
N VAL A 25 10.92 0.23 0.83
CA VAL A 25 11.28 -0.56 -0.35
C VAL A 25 12.43 -1.45 0.07
N LEU A 26 12.21 -2.75 0.00
CA LEU A 26 13.12 -3.78 0.45
C LEU A 26 13.40 -4.76 -0.69
N GLU A 27 14.46 -5.52 -0.55
CA GLU A 27 14.65 -6.72 -1.36
C GLU A 27 13.54 -7.72 -1.01
N GLY A 28 12.85 -8.22 -2.04
CA GLY A 28 11.79 -9.19 -1.86
C GLY A 28 12.29 -10.63 -2.02
N GLU A 29 11.48 -11.58 -1.56
CA GLU A 29 11.82 -13.00 -1.57
C GLU A 29 11.16 -13.70 -2.76
N SER A 30 9.87 -13.40 -2.98
CA SER A 30 9.09 -13.96 -4.10
C SER A 30 9.33 -13.17 -5.39
N ARG A 31 9.45 -11.85 -5.25
CA ARG A 31 9.69 -10.88 -6.32
C ARG A 31 10.84 -9.97 -5.92
N PRO A 32 11.67 -9.47 -6.85
CA PRO A 32 12.88 -8.74 -6.46
C PRO A 32 12.66 -7.49 -5.60
N VAL A 33 11.51 -6.84 -5.73
CA VAL A 33 11.18 -5.63 -4.98
C VAL A 33 9.96 -5.86 -4.09
N LYS A 34 10.13 -5.67 -2.77
CA LYS A 34 9.06 -5.70 -1.78
C LYS A 34 8.74 -4.28 -1.30
N ILE A 35 7.53 -3.82 -1.53
CA ILE A 35 7.01 -2.57 -0.99
C ILE A 35 6.21 -2.87 0.27
N LEU A 36 6.77 -2.54 1.43
CA LEU A 36 6.17 -2.79 2.72
C LEU A 36 5.43 -1.53 3.20
N VAL A 37 4.11 -1.63 3.34
CA VAL A 37 3.24 -0.51 3.67
C VAL A 37 2.65 -0.72 5.07
N ASN A 38 3.15 0.04 6.05
CA ASN A 38 2.69 -0.02 7.43
C ASN A 38 1.62 1.04 7.70
N MET A 39 0.48 0.60 8.23
CA MET A 39 -0.67 1.44 8.56
C MET A 39 -1.13 1.23 10.01
N ASP A 40 -1.81 2.25 10.56
CA ASP A 40 -2.43 2.19 11.89
C ASP A 40 -3.93 1.85 11.85
N ASN A 41 -4.53 1.86 10.65
CA ASN A 41 -5.93 1.52 10.42
C ASN A 41 -6.06 0.75 9.07
N PRO A 42 -6.83 -0.35 9.00
CA PRO A 42 -6.99 -1.14 7.78
C PRO A 42 -7.63 -0.37 6.62
N ALA A 43 -8.29 0.77 6.87
CA ALA A 43 -8.78 1.66 5.83
C ALA A 43 -7.69 2.08 4.83
N GLY A 44 -6.41 2.03 5.22
CA GLY A 44 -5.27 2.28 4.34
C GLY A 44 -5.14 1.30 3.17
N VAL A 45 -5.69 0.09 3.28
CA VAL A 45 -5.67 -0.92 2.21
C VAL A 45 -6.31 -0.39 0.93
N PHE A 46 -7.37 0.42 1.02
CA PHE A 46 -8.02 1.03 -0.15
C PHE A 46 -7.04 1.85 -1.00
N GLN A 47 -6.13 2.61 -0.37
CA GLN A 47 -5.12 3.37 -1.10
C GLN A 47 -4.09 2.45 -1.76
N ILE A 48 -3.75 1.34 -1.10
CA ILE A 48 -2.84 0.35 -1.66
C ILE A 48 -3.45 -0.25 -2.92
N GLU A 49 -4.66 -0.77 -2.87
CA GLU A 49 -5.30 -1.45 -4.02
C GLU A 49 -5.61 -0.48 -5.16
N HIS A 50 -6.29 0.62 -4.85
CA HIS A 50 -6.83 1.50 -5.89
C HIS A 50 -5.83 2.52 -6.42
N VAL A 51 -4.70 2.75 -5.74
CA VAL A 51 -3.67 3.68 -6.19
C VAL A 51 -2.35 2.97 -6.47
N LEU A 52 -1.71 2.37 -5.47
CA LEU A 52 -0.37 1.80 -5.65
C LEU A 52 -0.41 0.54 -6.53
N GLY A 53 -1.30 -0.40 -6.22
CA GLY A 53 -1.50 -1.65 -6.96
C GLY A 53 -1.85 -1.37 -8.43
N ARG A 54 -2.78 -0.43 -8.70
CA ARG A 54 -3.07 0.00 -10.08
C ARG A 54 -1.87 0.60 -10.79
N LYS A 55 -1.08 1.45 -10.12
CA LYS A 55 0.12 2.04 -10.74
C LYS A 55 1.11 0.95 -11.11
N VAL A 56 1.39 0.03 -10.20
CA VAL A 56 2.27 -1.12 -10.45
C VAL A 56 1.76 -1.95 -11.62
N SER A 57 0.49 -2.36 -11.62
CA SER A 57 -0.09 -3.16 -12.70
C SER A 57 -0.07 -2.46 -14.06
N SER A 58 -0.31 -1.15 -14.10
CA SER A 58 -0.28 -0.37 -15.36
C SER A 58 1.11 0.00 -15.87
N SER A 59 2.15 -0.18 -15.05
CA SER A 59 3.51 0.30 -15.34
C SER A 59 4.44 -0.73 -15.97
N GLY A 60 4.00 -1.99 -16.07
CA GLY A 60 4.80 -3.09 -16.64
C GLY A 60 5.92 -3.61 -15.72
N ILE A 61 5.94 -3.17 -14.45
CA ILE A 61 6.85 -3.70 -13.42
C ILE A 61 6.15 -4.65 -12.45
N ASP A 62 4.92 -5.05 -12.76
CA ASP A 62 4.10 -5.88 -11.90
C ASP A 62 4.78 -7.18 -11.54
N GLU A 63 5.37 -7.92 -12.49
CA GLU A 63 6.08 -9.17 -12.22
C GLU A 63 7.29 -9.03 -11.26
N TRP A 64 7.80 -7.81 -11.07
CA TRP A 64 9.00 -7.53 -10.28
C TRP A 64 8.69 -7.03 -8.87
N VAL A 65 7.44 -6.67 -8.59
CA VAL A 65 7.05 -5.98 -7.36
C VAL A 65 5.99 -6.78 -6.61
N GLU A 66 6.25 -7.02 -5.32
CA GLU A 66 5.26 -7.43 -4.34
C GLU A 66 4.96 -6.26 -3.38
N ILE A 67 3.70 -6.07 -3.00
CA ILE A 67 3.29 -5.04 -2.03
C ILE A 67 2.69 -5.75 -0.82
N VAL A 68 3.28 -5.53 0.36
CA VAL A 68 2.85 -6.16 1.61
C VAL A 68 2.25 -5.10 2.53
N ALA A 69 0.97 -5.24 2.87
CA ALA A 69 0.25 -4.37 3.78
C ALA A 69 0.36 -4.91 5.22
N LEU A 70 0.86 -4.07 6.13
CA LEU A 70 0.96 -4.38 7.56
C LEU A 70 0.07 -3.48 8.41
N GLU A 71 -0.64 -4.07 9.36
CA GLU A 71 -1.26 -3.36 10.48
C GLU A 71 -0.57 -3.77 11.78
N LYS A 72 -0.03 -2.79 12.53
CA LYS A 72 0.66 -3.05 13.82
C LYS A 72 1.71 -4.17 13.72
N GLY A 73 2.42 -4.22 12.59
CA GLY A 73 3.47 -5.21 12.32
C GLY A 73 2.97 -6.59 11.88
N LYS A 74 1.65 -6.79 11.71
CA LYS A 74 1.07 -8.03 11.19
C LYS A 74 0.68 -7.85 9.73
N GLU A 75 1.05 -8.82 8.90
CA GLU A 75 0.61 -8.86 7.51
C GLU A 75 -0.91 -9.07 7.46
N ILE A 76 -1.58 -8.22 6.68
CA ILE A 76 -3.02 -8.29 6.46
C ILE A 76 -3.38 -8.55 5.00
N LYS A 77 -2.48 -8.22 4.06
CA LYS A 77 -2.67 -8.45 2.63
C LYS A 77 -1.34 -8.37 1.88
N THR A 78 -1.22 -9.15 0.81
CA THR A 78 -0.10 -9.09 -0.13
C THR A 78 -0.64 -8.96 -1.56
N ILE A 79 -0.03 -8.10 -2.39
CA ILE A 79 -0.42 -7.87 -3.78
C ILE A 79 0.78 -8.19 -4.68
N PRO A 80 0.63 -9.04 -5.70
CA PRO A 80 -0.57 -9.83 -6.01
C PRO A 80 -0.88 -10.85 -4.92
N ASP A 81 -2.16 -11.15 -4.75
CA ASP A 81 -2.60 -12.17 -3.79
C ASP A 81 -2.03 -13.54 -4.25
N HIS A 82 -1.24 -14.17 -3.39
CA HIS A 82 -0.73 -15.52 -3.62
C HIS A 82 -1.77 -16.55 -3.15
N PHE A 83 -2.92 -16.60 -3.83
CA PHE A 83 -3.80 -17.77 -3.72
C PHE A 83 -3.34 -18.79 -4.75
N VAL A 84 -2.62 -19.81 -4.29
CA VAL A 84 -2.50 -21.11 -4.98
C VAL A 84 -3.82 -21.84 -4.93
#